data_AF-A0A7J5ETP4-F1
#
_entry.id   AF-A0A7J5ETP4-F1
#
_cell.length_a   1.000
_cell.length_b   1.000
_cell.length_c   1.000
_cell.angle_alpha   90.00
_cell.angle_beta   90.00
_cell.angle_gamma   90.00
#
_symmetry.space_group_name_H-M   'P 1'
#
loop_
_entity.id
_entity.type
_entity.pdbx_description
1 polymer ?
#
loop_
_entity_poly.entity_id
_entity_poly.type
_entity_poly.pdbx_seq_one_letter_code
_entity_poly.pdbx_strand_id
1 'polypeptide(L)'
;MRRFRGDGSAEAEHGFDRPRGTPGKTTRTEGLPVQRKAADGGSPVVQRKDSAPEAAAPAEDPFALHLLDQRPDEGKPDEDWKPAIGKNTTALKGVYGDFSVEHGLTSAPDPSKADGWGDYFLKIEMTPNAKVGTSKIAFIQVVRRGEVSGAWHTKSSDPYMGAERAKRTDAKSGFKVDRYDATKAKTPFYGFNKSATGAVAPGANTAIGEHGGAKAMLKDVPGVGPNPENAEFVATATDTTDGTQFDAVKWGFKYEASSKTYAEVTPTLVLAGSTEIAGRDRAIKKWNDDVATGDIDKVPVKDDPVAVAKILQTAMSGIGTDEATIFATLKPITSPDLRKRVAACYQMETGNSLASDLKSELSGDDLKKVADWTT
;
A
#
# COMPACT_ATOMS: atom_id res chain seq x y z
N MET A 1 0.06 41.91 49.34
CA MET A 1 0.17 42.32 50.76
C MET A 1 -0.55 41.24 51.59
N ARG A 2 0.20 40.47 52.41
CA ARG A 2 -0.25 39.53 53.48
C ARG A 2 -1.06 38.28 53.04
N ARG A 3 -0.86 37.07 53.56
CA ARG A 3 0.02 36.52 54.62
C ARG A 3 0.09 34.99 54.51
N PHE A 4 1.27 34.48 54.86
CA PHE A 4 1.63 33.10 55.24
C PHE A 4 1.07 32.66 56.61
N ARG A 5 0.95 31.34 56.82
CA ARG A 5 1.34 30.48 58.00
C ARG A 5 0.62 29.11 57.83
N GLY A 6 1.26 27.93 57.83
CA GLY A 6 2.16 27.31 58.83
C GLY A 6 1.30 26.51 59.84
N ASP A 7 1.61 25.36 60.43
CA ASP A 7 2.73 24.39 60.44
C ASP A 7 2.30 23.28 61.47
N GLY A 8 2.97 22.11 61.51
CA GLY A 8 2.96 21.13 62.63
C GLY A 8 2.03 19.91 62.46
N SER A 9 2.47 18.64 62.32
CA SER A 9 3.38 17.77 63.12
C SER A 9 2.76 17.23 64.43
N ALA A 10 2.51 15.92 64.51
CA ALA A 10 2.73 15.07 65.69
C ALA A 10 2.43 13.57 65.42
N GLU A 11 3.41 12.74 65.73
CA GLU A 11 3.38 11.27 65.86
C GLU A 11 2.64 10.80 67.13
N ALA A 12 2.18 9.55 67.15
CA ALA A 12 2.29 8.65 68.32
C ALA A 12 1.90 7.19 67.95
N GLU A 13 2.79 6.28 68.30
CA GLU A 13 2.71 4.82 68.21
C GLU A 13 1.79 4.18 69.27
N HIS A 14 1.36 2.92 69.06
CA HIS A 14 1.26 1.88 70.10
C HIS A 14 1.31 0.47 69.46
N GLY A 15 2.16 -0.41 70.03
CA GLY A 15 2.53 -1.73 69.50
C GLY A 15 1.93 -2.95 70.22
N PHE A 16 2.69 -4.06 70.16
CA PHE A 16 2.49 -5.42 70.73
C PHE A 16 1.60 -6.38 69.89
N ASP A 17 1.89 -7.66 69.61
CA ASP A 17 2.91 -8.64 70.04
C ASP A 17 2.91 -9.89 69.09
N ARG A 18 3.98 -10.71 69.07
CA ARG A 18 4.04 -12.06 68.44
C ARG A 18 3.93 -13.16 69.53
N PRO A 19 3.70 -14.47 69.22
CA PRO A 19 4.81 -15.42 68.95
C PRO A 19 4.48 -16.61 67.99
N ARG A 20 5.40 -17.00 67.07
CA ARG A 20 6.31 -18.19 67.00
C ARG A 20 5.72 -19.60 66.83
N GLY A 21 6.28 -20.37 65.88
CA GLY A 21 6.38 -21.85 65.95
C GLY A 21 6.55 -22.64 64.63
N THR A 22 7.78 -22.79 64.12
CA THR A 22 8.29 -23.82 63.14
C THR A 22 8.49 -25.21 63.82
N PRO A 23 8.98 -26.36 63.23
CA PRO A 23 9.75 -26.57 61.97
C PRO A 23 9.63 -27.96 61.21
N GLY A 24 10.37 -28.10 60.10
CA GLY A 24 11.00 -29.36 59.61
C GLY A 24 10.46 -29.91 58.27
N LYS A 25 11.22 -30.49 57.33
CA LYS A 25 12.66 -30.82 57.19
C LYS A 25 12.96 -31.09 55.69
N THR A 26 14.14 -30.66 55.28
CA THR A 26 15.04 -31.11 54.18
C THR A 26 14.78 -32.44 53.46
N THR A 27 14.99 -32.46 52.13
CA THR A 27 16.07 -33.23 51.47
C THR A 27 16.38 -32.70 50.06
N ARG A 28 17.70 -32.60 49.79
CA ARG A 28 18.36 -32.33 48.52
C ARG A 28 18.76 -33.68 47.93
N THR A 29 18.54 -33.89 46.63
CA THR A 29 19.27 -34.91 45.87
C THR A 29 19.66 -34.33 44.53
N GLU A 30 20.97 -34.30 44.30
CA GLU A 30 21.62 -33.98 43.03
C GLU A 30 21.47 -35.14 42.05
N GLY A 31 21.42 -34.82 40.75
CA GLY A 31 21.43 -35.79 39.65
C GLY A 31 21.59 -35.08 38.31
N LEU A 32 22.82 -35.11 37.81
CA LEU A 32 23.35 -34.46 36.60
C LEU A 32 22.83 -35.12 35.29
N PRO A 33 23.25 -34.65 34.10
CA PRO A 33 22.43 -34.08 33.05
C PRO A 33 21.89 -35.10 32.04
N VAL A 34 20.62 -35.00 31.63
CA VAL A 34 20.17 -35.68 30.41
C VAL A 34 20.47 -34.77 29.22
N GLN A 35 21.60 -35.06 28.60
CA GLN A 35 21.91 -34.76 27.20
C GLN A 35 20.68 -35.04 26.32
N ARG A 36 19.96 -33.99 25.92
CA ARG A 36 19.15 -34.05 24.69
C ARG A 36 20.03 -33.57 23.56
N LYS A 37 20.65 -34.57 22.95
CA LYS A 37 21.13 -34.65 21.57
C LYS A 37 20.56 -33.51 20.71
N ALA A 38 21.45 -32.65 20.23
CA ALA A 38 21.18 -31.84 19.05
C ALA A 38 20.76 -32.80 17.93
N ALA A 39 19.50 -32.71 17.54
CA ALA A 39 19.02 -33.23 16.28
C ALA A 39 18.78 -31.99 15.40
N ASP A 40 19.69 -31.77 14.46
CA ASP A 40 19.34 -31.15 13.18
C ASP A 40 18.04 -31.77 12.66
N GLY A 41 17.12 -30.94 12.20
CA GLY A 41 15.93 -31.43 11.50
C GLY A 41 14.74 -30.49 11.51
N GLY A 42 14.71 -29.58 10.53
CA GLY A 42 13.46 -29.13 9.91
C GLY A 42 12.83 -27.84 10.45
N SER A 43 13.22 -26.71 9.89
CA SER A 43 12.26 -25.63 9.56
C SER A 43 12.02 -25.68 8.04
N PRO A 44 10.88 -25.21 7.51
CA PRO A 44 9.54 -25.07 8.09
C PRO A 44 8.42 -25.56 7.13
N VAL A 45 7.20 -25.73 7.64
CA VAL A 45 5.99 -25.82 6.79
C VAL A 45 5.67 -24.42 6.27
N VAL A 46 5.84 -24.21 4.96
CA VAL A 46 5.67 -22.94 4.25
C VAL A 46 4.28 -22.90 3.59
N GLN A 47 3.44 -21.97 4.06
CA GLN A 47 2.42 -21.25 3.29
C GLN A 47 2.07 -19.99 4.08
N ARG A 48 2.11 -18.79 3.48
CA ARG A 48 1.11 -17.71 3.69
C ARG A 48 1.05 -16.86 2.40
N LYS A 49 -0.04 -16.83 1.63
CA LYS A 49 -1.42 -16.36 1.93
C LYS A 49 -1.44 -14.85 2.13
N ASP A 50 -1.73 -14.10 1.07
CA ASP A 50 -2.27 -12.75 1.20
C ASP A 50 -3.55 -12.84 2.05
N SER A 51 -3.61 -12.08 3.15
CA SER A 51 -4.69 -12.12 4.13
C SER A 51 -6.07 -11.87 3.53
N ALA A 52 -6.85 -12.95 3.40
CA ALA A 52 -8.31 -12.95 3.52
C ALA A 52 -8.70 -14.13 4.45
N PRO A 53 -9.76 -14.00 5.27
CA PRO A 53 -10.29 -15.15 5.99
C PRO A 53 -10.67 -16.23 4.98
N GLU A 54 -10.37 -17.45 5.38
CA GLU A 54 -10.49 -18.71 4.66
C GLU A 54 -11.80 -18.84 3.87
N ALA A 55 -11.76 -18.51 2.58
CA ALA A 55 -12.55 -19.26 1.62
C ALA A 55 -11.91 -20.65 1.59
N ALA A 56 -12.74 -21.68 1.81
CA ALA A 56 -12.34 -23.08 1.78
C ALA A 56 -11.36 -23.33 0.63
N ALA A 57 -10.31 -24.10 0.91
CA ALA A 57 -9.41 -24.61 -0.11
C ALA A 57 -10.25 -25.05 -1.33
N PRO A 58 -9.91 -24.63 -2.56
CA PRO A 58 -10.51 -25.28 -3.70
C PRO A 58 -10.17 -26.75 -3.54
N ALA A 59 -11.20 -27.61 -3.50
CA ALA A 59 -11.02 -29.02 -3.74
C ALA A 59 -10.07 -29.14 -4.94
N GLU A 60 -9.05 -29.99 -4.85
CA GLU A 60 -8.09 -30.18 -5.94
C GLU A 60 -8.86 -30.30 -7.24
N ASP A 61 -8.82 -29.24 -8.04
CA ASP A 61 -9.65 -29.13 -9.22
C ASP A 61 -8.88 -29.81 -10.35
N PRO A 62 -9.29 -31.00 -10.80
CA PRO A 62 -8.63 -31.67 -11.92
C PRO A 62 -8.73 -30.84 -13.22
N PHE A 63 -9.52 -29.76 -13.27
CA PHE A 63 -9.49 -28.79 -14.39
C PHE A 63 -8.26 -27.90 -14.41
N ALA A 64 -7.55 -27.68 -13.29
CA ALA A 64 -6.39 -26.78 -13.26
C ALA A 64 -5.20 -27.35 -14.06
N LEU A 65 -5.02 -28.68 -14.05
CA LEU A 65 -4.02 -29.35 -14.89
C LEU A 65 -4.44 -29.41 -16.36
N HIS A 66 -5.75 -29.56 -16.64
CA HIS A 66 -6.27 -29.66 -18.01
C HIS A 66 -6.29 -28.30 -18.75
N LEU A 67 -6.36 -27.18 -18.03
CA LEU A 67 -6.30 -25.83 -18.61
C LEU A 67 -4.89 -25.37 -19.02
N LEU A 68 -3.83 -25.97 -18.46
CA LEU A 68 -2.45 -25.65 -18.85
C LEU A 68 -2.15 -26.08 -20.29
N ASP A 69 -2.81 -27.14 -20.76
CA ASP A 69 -2.56 -27.77 -22.06
C ASP A 69 -3.37 -27.14 -23.21
N GLN A 70 -4.41 -26.35 -22.91
CA GLN A 70 -5.28 -25.70 -23.92
C GLN A 70 -4.97 -24.22 -24.17
N ARG A 71 -3.95 -23.63 -23.52
CA ARG A 71 -3.51 -22.28 -23.84
C ARG A 71 -2.71 -22.28 -25.15
N PRO A 72 -2.95 -21.34 -26.07
CA PRO A 72 -2.09 -21.18 -27.25
C PRO A 72 -0.63 -20.99 -26.79
N ASP A 73 0.32 -21.53 -27.56
CA ASP A 73 1.76 -21.59 -27.22
C ASP A 73 2.44 -20.22 -26.95
N GLU A 74 1.73 -19.13 -27.21
CA GLU A 74 2.12 -17.75 -26.93
C GLU A 74 2.19 -17.40 -25.43
N GLY A 75 1.61 -18.24 -24.56
CA GLY A 75 1.56 -18.01 -23.10
C GLY A 75 2.23 -19.08 -22.22
N LYS A 76 2.88 -20.09 -22.81
CA LYS A 76 3.66 -21.08 -22.04
C LYS A 76 5.02 -20.47 -21.66
N PRO A 77 5.37 -20.44 -20.36
CA PRO A 77 6.66 -19.91 -19.93
C PRO A 77 7.82 -20.73 -20.49
N ASP A 78 8.93 -20.06 -20.76
CA ASP A 78 10.19 -20.73 -21.12
C ASP A 78 10.72 -21.49 -19.89
N GLU A 79 10.74 -22.82 -19.97
CA GLU A 79 11.21 -23.70 -18.89
C GLU A 79 12.72 -23.59 -18.66
N ASP A 80 13.47 -23.09 -19.66
CA ASP A 80 14.91 -22.86 -19.56
C ASP A 80 15.26 -21.46 -19.00
N TRP A 81 14.26 -20.63 -18.71
CA TRP A 81 14.48 -19.29 -18.17
C TRP A 81 15.11 -19.32 -16.79
N LYS A 82 16.24 -18.62 -16.66
CA LYS A 82 17.03 -18.51 -15.43
C LYS A 82 17.22 -17.05 -15.08
N PRO A 83 16.29 -16.43 -14.34
CA PRO A 83 16.43 -15.03 -13.96
C PRO A 83 17.64 -14.82 -13.07
N ALA A 84 18.19 -13.61 -13.11
CA ALA A 84 19.19 -13.20 -12.14
C ALA A 84 18.59 -13.21 -10.73
N ILE A 85 19.26 -13.91 -9.81
CA ILE A 85 18.95 -13.89 -8.39
C ILE A 85 19.93 -12.97 -7.69
N GLY A 86 19.38 -12.10 -6.86
CA GLY A 86 20.14 -11.06 -6.18
C GLY A 86 19.31 -9.82 -6.01
N LYS A 87 19.85 -8.90 -5.23
CA LYS A 87 19.23 -7.61 -4.98
C LYS A 87 20.09 -6.51 -5.56
N ASN A 88 19.42 -5.54 -6.17
CA ASN A 88 19.98 -4.29 -6.63
C ASN A 88 19.50 -3.15 -5.73
N THR A 89 20.18 -2.02 -5.80
CA THR A 89 19.72 -0.79 -5.16
C THR A 89 19.57 0.31 -6.19
N THR A 90 18.36 0.84 -6.30
CA THR A 90 18.03 1.99 -7.14
C THR A 90 17.88 3.23 -6.27
N ALA A 91 18.68 4.26 -6.54
CA ALA A 91 18.58 5.56 -5.88
C ALA A 91 17.73 6.52 -6.74
N LEU A 92 16.72 7.15 -6.14
CA LEU A 92 15.85 8.10 -6.82
C LEU A 92 15.84 9.45 -6.08
N LYS A 93 15.83 10.54 -6.84
CA LYS A 93 15.80 11.92 -6.31
C LYS A 93 14.39 12.48 -6.43
N GLY A 94 13.63 12.45 -5.33
CA GLY A 94 12.27 12.97 -5.27
C GLY A 94 12.22 14.47 -4.97
N VAL A 95 11.02 15.05 -5.11
CA VAL A 95 10.79 16.46 -4.79
C VAL A 95 10.84 16.70 -3.28
N TYR A 96 10.27 15.76 -2.51
CA TYR A 96 10.04 15.82 -1.07
C TYR A 96 11.02 14.95 -0.27
N GLY A 97 11.81 14.12 -0.93
CA GLY A 97 12.86 13.32 -0.30
C GLY A 97 13.62 12.45 -1.28
N ASP A 98 14.76 11.94 -0.84
CA ASP A 98 15.55 10.98 -1.60
C ASP A 98 15.11 9.56 -1.25
N PHE A 99 15.01 8.70 -2.26
CA PHE A 99 14.62 7.31 -2.11
C PHE A 99 15.79 6.37 -2.36
N SER A 100 15.90 5.34 -1.53
CA SER A 100 16.74 4.15 -1.77
C SER A 100 15.82 2.95 -1.84
N VAL A 101 15.79 2.29 -3.00
CA VAL A 101 14.96 1.11 -3.23
C VAL A 101 15.89 -0.09 -3.38
N GLU A 102 15.88 -1.00 -2.42
CA GLU A 102 16.56 -2.31 -2.52
C GLU A 102 15.55 -3.31 -3.09
N HIS A 103 15.87 -3.97 -4.20
CA HIS A 103 14.89 -4.79 -4.90
C HIS A 103 15.52 -5.92 -5.73
N GLY A 104 14.79 -7.02 -5.94
CA GLY A 104 15.22 -8.11 -6.81
C GLY A 104 14.70 -9.47 -6.36
N LEU A 105 14.83 -10.47 -7.23
CA LEU A 105 14.45 -11.85 -6.93
C LEU A 105 15.43 -12.45 -5.90
N THR A 106 14.89 -12.97 -4.80
CA THR A 106 15.64 -13.77 -3.83
C THR A 106 15.51 -15.27 -4.08
N SER A 107 14.47 -15.69 -4.81
CA SER A 107 14.31 -17.04 -5.35
C SER A 107 13.60 -16.96 -6.71
N ALA A 108 14.07 -17.74 -7.69
CA ALA A 108 13.44 -17.81 -9.01
C ALA A 108 12.12 -18.57 -8.91
N PRO A 109 11.05 -18.16 -9.62
CA PRO A 109 9.92 -19.05 -9.81
C PRO A 109 10.32 -20.19 -10.75
N ASP A 110 9.69 -21.35 -10.57
CA ASP A 110 9.88 -22.56 -11.35
C ASP A 110 8.67 -22.77 -12.28
N PRO A 111 8.75 -22.36 -13.55
CA PRO A 111 7.63 -22.44 -14.48
C PRO A 111 7.17 -23.88 -14.79
N SER A 112 8.00 -24.89 -14.51
CA SER A 112 7.66 -26.30 -14.72
C SER A 112 6.69 -26.84 -13.65
N LYS A 113 6.48 -26.09 -12.57
CA LYS A 113 5.66 -26.50 -11.44
C LYS A 113 4.50 -25.54 -11.22
N ALA A 114 3.30 -26.08 -11.04
CA ALA A 114 2.11 -25.29 -10.72
C ALA A 114 2.26 -24.50 -9.39
N ASP A 115 3.07 -25.01 -8.45
CA ASP A 115 3.42 -24.39 -7.17
C ASP A 115 4.85 -23.82 -7.15
N GLY A 116 5.47 -23.64 -8.31
CA GLY A 116 6.83 -23.11 -8.48
C GLY A 116 6.95 -21.61 -8.22
N TRP A 117 6.55 -21.15 -7.04
CA TRP A 117 6.63 -19.74 -6.66
C TRP A 117 8.07 -19.32 -6.36
N GLY A 118 8.43 -18.14 -6.87
CA GLY A 118 9.63 -17.41 -6.51
C GLY A 118 9.34 -16.36 -5.45
N ASP A 119 10.41 -15.82 -4.89
CA ASP A 119 10.36 -14.75 -3.90
C ASP A 119 11.02 -13.51 -4.46
N TYR A 120 10.35 -12.38 -4.33
CA TYR A 120 10.92 -11.08 -4.61
C TYR A 120 11.08 -10.28 -3.32
N PHE A 121 12.16 -9.52 -3.23
CA PHE A 121 12.40 -8.60 -2.14
C PHE A 121 12.22 -7.17 -2.63
N LEU A 122 11.55 -6.34 -1.83
CA LEU A 122 11.50 -4.91 -2.00
C LEU A 122 11.65 -4.22 -0.64
N LYS A 123 12.51 -3.20 -0.58
CA LYS A 123 12.54 -2.26 0.52
C LYS A 123 12.70 -0.85 -0.03
N ILE A 124 11.70 -0.01 0.20
CA ILE A 124 11.71 1.41 -0.13
C ILE A 124 12.02 2.17 1.15
N GLU A 125 13.10 2.95 1.15
CA GLU A 125 13.39 3.95 2.18
C GLU A 125 13.33 5.34 1.57
N MET A 126 12.61 6.25 2.23
CA MET A 126 12.61 7.69 1.92
C MET A 126 13.32 8.46 3.02
N THR A 127 14.24 9.33 2.65
CA THR A 127 14.83 10.35 3.52
C THR A 127 14.11 11.69 3.26
N PRO A 128 13.18 12.13 4.15
CA PRO A 128 12.37 13.31 3.89
C PRO A 128 13.18 14.61 4.00
N ASN A 129 12.95 15.54 3.08
CA ASN A 129 13.56 16.88 3.08
C ASN A 129 12.61 17.93 3.68
N ALA A 130 13.08 19.18 3.80
CA ALA A 130 12.33 20.23 4.49
C ALA A 130 10.95 20.55 3.88
N LYS A 131 10.68 20.18 2.62
CA LYS A 131 9.39 20.42 1.97
C LYS A 131 8.24 19.58 2.53
N VAL A 132 8.54 18.51 3.27
CA VAL A 132 7.51 17.75 4.00
C VAL A 132 7.10 18.44 5.30
N GLY A 133 7.76 19.53 5.69
CA GLY A 133 7.47 20.24 6.93
C GLY A 133 7.58 19.32 8.15
N THR A 134 6.51 19.28 8.95
CA THR A 134 6.41 18.47 10.18
C THR A 134 5.73 17.12 9.95
N SER A 135 5.54 16.71 8.69
CA SER A 135 4.81 15.51 8.36
C SER A 135 5.43 14.23 8.92
N LYS A 136 4.57 13.35 9.42
CA LYS A 136 4.92 11.98 9.81
C LYS A 136 4.57 11.06 8.67
N ILE A 137 5.58 10.58 7.95
CA ILE A 137 5.44 9.94 6.66
C ILE A 137 5.43 8.43 6.80
N ALA A 138 4.44 7.80 6.21
CA ALA A 138 4.40 6.36 5.97
C ALA A 138 3.97 6.09 4.52
N PHE A 139 4.07 4.83 4.08
CA PHE A 139 3.71 4.47 2.72
C PHE A 139 2.30 3.89 2.62
N ILE A 140 1.58 4.30 1.58
CA ILE A 140 0.42 3.59 1.07
C ILE A 140 0.84 2.91 -0.23
N GLN A 141 0.67 1.60 -0.32
CA GLN A 141 0.93 0.85 -1.54
C GLN A 141 -0.39 0.44 -2.19
N VAL A 142 -0.50 0.69 -3.49
CA VAL A 142 -1.57 0.12 -4.33
C VAL A 142 -0.95 -0.89 -5.30
N VAL A 143 -1.74 -1.91 -5.65
CA VAL A 143 -1.32 -2.97 -6.58
C VAL A 143 -2.41 -3.23 -7.60
N ARG A 144 -1.99 -3.49 -8.85
CA ARG A 144 -2.82 -4.10 -9.89
C ARG A 144 -2.08 -5.29 -10.50
N ARG A 145 -2.84 -6.30 -10.90
CA ARG A 145 -2.35 -7.48 -11.62
C ARG A 145 -3.18 -7.66 -12.88
N GLY A 146 -2.59 -8.22 -13.92
CA GLY A 146 -3.23 -8.32 -15.22
C GLY A 146 -2.63 -9.41 -16.08
N GLU A 147 -3.36 -9.74 -17.14
CA GLU A 147 -2.95 -10.70 -18.14
C GLU A 147 -1.71 -10.22 -18.91
N VAL A 148 -0.99 -11.17 -19.50
CA VAL A 148 0.13 -10.88 -20.42
C VAL A 148 -0.28 -10.01 -21.61
N SER A 149 -1.56 -10.04 -21.99
CA SER A 149 -2.19 -9.20 -23.02
C SER A 149 -2.22 -7.71 -22.66
N GLY A 150 -2.02 -7.38 -21.38
CA GLY A 150 -2.09 -6.03 -20.83
C GLY A 150 -3.43 -5.68 -20.19
N ALA A 151 -4.42 -6.58 -20.23
CA ALA A 151 -5.69 -6.37 -19.55
C ALA A 151 -5.54 -6.52 -18.02
N TRP A 152 -6.00 -5.52 -17.26
CA TRP A 152 -5.96 -5.57 -15.80
C TRP A 152 -7.13 -6.37 -15.22
N HIS A 153 -6.85 -7.18 -14.20
CA HIS A 153 -7.87 -7.92 -13.46
C HIS A 153 -8.68 -6.96 -12.58
N THR A 154 -10.00 -6.99 -12.76
CA THR A 154 -10.96 -6.09 -12.10
C THR A 154 -12.18 -6.82 -11.55
N LYS A 155 -12.48 -8.01 -12.05
CA LYS A 155 -13.71 -8.77 -11.76
C LYS A 155 -13.39 -10.01 -10.94
N SER A 156 -14.40 -10.56 -10.26
CA SER A 156 -14.26 -11.77 -9.46
C SER A 156 -13.99 -13.03 -10.29
N SER A 157 -14.40 -13.01 -11.57
CA SER A 157 -14.13 -14.04 -12.56
C SER A 157 -12.69 -14.04 -13.08
N ASP A 158 -11.95 -12.94 -12.87
CA ASP A 158 -10.59 -12.84 -13.37
C ASP A 158 -9.65 -13.69 -12.51
N PRO A 159 -8.55 -14.20 -13.09
CA PRO A 159 -7.61 -15.06 -12.37
C PRO A 159 -7.15 -14.45 -11.03
N TYR A 160 -7.23 -15.26 -9.97
CA TYR A 160 -6.76 -14.93 -8.62
C TYR A 160 -7.43 -13.71 -7.95
N MET A 161 -8.54 -13.19 -8.47
CA MET A 161 -9.26 -12.07 -7.83
C MET A 161 -10.23 -12.57 -6.76
N GLY A 162 -11.19 -13.43 -7.10
CA GLY A 162 -12.30 -13.78 -6.19
C GLY A 162 -13.16 -12.57 -5.79
N ALA A 163 -14.24 -12.79 -5.04
CA ALA A 163 -15.24 -11.76 -4.75
C ALA A 163 -14.71 -10.59 -3.92
N GLU A 164 -13.99 -10.89 -2.82
CA GLU A 164 -13.49 -9.86 -1.89
C GLU A 164 -12.43 -8.96 -2.53
N ARG A 165 -11.50 -9.51 -3.33
CA ARG A 165 -10.49 -8.66 -4.00
C ARG A 165 -11.12 -7.83 -5.11
N ALA A 166 -12.06 -8.40 -5.88
CA ALA A 166 -12.80 -7.65 -6.89
C ALA A 166 -13.58 -6.48 -6.25
N LYS A 167 -14.24 -6.71 -5.11
CA LYS A 167 -14.99 -5.68 -4.39
C LYS A 167 -14.14 -4.47 -4.01
N ARG A 168 -12.85 -4.64 -3.73
CA ARG A 168 -11.90 -3.55 -3.37
C ARG A 168 -11.04 -3.06 -4.54
N THR A 169 -11.24 -3.58 -5.75
CA THR A 169 -10.45 -3.18 -6.94
C THR A 169 -11.21 -2.16 -7.76
N ASP A 170 -10.57 -1.04 -8.06
CA ASP A 170 -11.17 -0.03 -8.92
C ASP A 170 -11.29 -0.57 -10.35
N ALA A 171 -12.52 -0.56 -10.89
CA ALA A 171 -12.84 -1.20 -12.15
C ALA A 171 -12.23 -0.49 -13.37
N LYS A 172 -11.84 0.80 -13.26
CA LYS A 172 -11.23 1.54 -14.36
C LYS A 172 -9.72 1.33 -14.44
N SER A 173 -9.05 1.27 -13.30
CA SER A 173 -7.59 1.24 -13.23
C SER A 173 -7.00 -0.13 -12.91
N GLY A 174 -7.77 -1.05 -12.34
CA GLY A 174 -7.30 -2.34 -11.81
C GLY A 174 -6.57 -2.23 -10.47
N PHE A 175 -6.37 -1.02 -9.94
CA PHE A 175 -5.68 -0.82 -8.68
C PHE A 175 -6.59 -1.09 -7.48
N LYS A 176 -5.97 -1.61 -6.43
CA LYS A 176 -6.51 -1.70 -5.07
C LYS A 176 -5.42 -1.34 -4.07
N VAL A 177 -5.81 -0.87 -2.89
CA VAL A 177 -4.88 -0.80 -1.74
C VAL A 177 -4.35 -2.20 -1.45
N ASP A 178 -3.03 -2.32 -1.31
CA ASP A 178 -2.32 -3.59 -1.18
C ASP A 178 -2.31 -4.11 0.27
N ARG A 179 -2.10 -5.42 0.44
CA ARG A 179 -1.95 -6.16 1.71
C ARG A 179 -2.93 -5.78 2.83
N TYR A 180 -4.19 -5.57 2.44
CA TYR A 180 -5.33 -5.57 3.36
C TYR A 180 -5.39 -6.85 4.17
N ASP A 181 -5.41 -6.73 5.50
CA ASP A 181 -5.79 -7.81 6.39
C ASP A 181 -7.00 -7.35 7.20
N ALA A 182 -8.21 -7.75 6.77
CA ALA A 182 -9.47 -7.38 7.42
C ALA A 182 -9.48 -7.64 8.95
N THR A 183 -8.67 -8.60 9.40
CA THR A 183 -8.62 -9.05 10.80
C THR A 183 -7.58 -8.30 11.64
N LYS A 184 -6.59 -7.65 11.01
CA LYS A 184 -5.45 -7.01 11.71
C LYS A 184 -5.15 -5.59 11.25
N ALA A 185 -5.27 -5.33 9.95
CA ALA A 185 -4.97 -4.07 9.30
C ALA A 185 -6.24 -3.50 8.67
N LYS A 186 -6.92 -2.63 9.42
CA LYS A 186 -7.99 -1.79 8.88
C LYS A 186 -7.47 -0.44 8.39
N THR A 187 -6.20 -0.34 8.06
CA THR A 187 -5.58 0.91 7.61
C THR A 187 -4.96 0.73 6.22
N PRO A 188 -4.99 1.75 5.36
CA PRO A 188 -4.37 1.70 4.04
C PRO A 188 -2.85 1.89 4.10
N PHE A 189 -2.30 2.27 5.26
CA PHE A 189 -0.86 2.37 5.45
C PHE A 189 -0.23 0.99 5.52
N TYR A 190 0.72 0.75 4.62
CA TYR A 190 1.31 -0.56 4.43
C TYR A 190 2.10 -1.01 5.67
N GLY A 191 1.84 -2.24 6.12
CA GLY A 191 2.55 -2.87 7.23
C GLY A 191 2.14 -2.36 8.62
N PHE A 192 1.14 -1.49 8.71
CA PHE A 192 0.58 -1.04 9.98
C PHE A 192 -0.47 -2.01 10.50
N ASN A 193 -0.57 -2.12 11.83
CA ASN A 193 -1.58 -2.94 12.49
C ASN A 193 -2.45 -2.07 13.40
N LYS A 194 -3.72 -2.45 13.52
CA LYS A 194 -4.64 -1.85 14.49
C LYS A 194 -4.50 -2.60 15.82
N SER A 195 -4.12 -1.89 16.87
CA SER A 195 -4.11 -2.43 18.23
C SER A 195 -5.53 -2.74 18.72
N ALA A 196 -5.67 -3.52 19.79
CA ALA A 196 -6.95 -3.80 20.43
C ALA A 196 -7.70 -2.54 20.88
N THR A 197 -6.97 -1.44 21.12
CA THR A 197 -7.54 -0.13 21.49
C THR A 197 -7.95 0.73 20.29
N GLY A 198 -7.75 0.23 19.06
CA GLY A 198 -8.10 0.92 17.82
C GLY A 198 -6.99 1.79 17.23
N ALA A 199 -5.90 2.06 17.97
CA ALA A 199 -4.76 2.84 17.46
C ALA A 199 -4.00 2.08 16.36
N VAL A 200 -3.56 2.82 15.33
CA VAL A 200 -2.77 2.31 14.20
C VAL A 200 -1.28 2.50 14.50
N ALA A 201 -0.49 1.42 14.42
CA ALA A 201 0.95 1.43 14.75
C ALA A 201 1.78 0.65 13.72
N PRO A 202 3.04 1.05 13.47
CA PRO A 202 3.90 0.37 12.51
C PRO A 202 4.25 -1.05 12.98
N GLY A 203 4.17 -2.02 12.07
CA GLY A 203 4.72 -3.37 12.25
C GLY A 203 6.18 -3.48 11.80
N ALA A 204 6.71 -4.71 11.73
CA ALA A 204 8.12 -4.95 11.42
C ALA A 204 8.53 -4.60 9.97
N ASN A 205 7.57 -4.44 9.06
CA ASN A 205 7.80 -4.20 7.63
C ASN A 205 7.60 -2.73 7.23
N THR A 206 7.51 -1.82 8.20
CA THR A 206 7.24 -0.42 7.94
C THR A 206 7.87 0.46 9.01
N ALA A 207 8.18 1.70 8.68
CA ALA A 207 8.61 2.70 9.65
C ALA A 207 8.07 4.09 9.28
N ILE A 208 7.72 4.87 10.29
CA ILE A 208 7.37 6.27 10.12
C ILE A 208 8.66 7.08 10.00
N GLY A 209 8.72 7.94 8.97
CA GLY A 209 9.80 8.90 8.79
C GLY A 209 9.36 10.33 9.01
N GLU A 210 10.34 11.22 9.17
CA GLU A 210 10.13 12.66 9.26
C GLU A 210 11.38 13.43 8.84
N HIS A 211 11.21 14.71 8.52
CA HIS A 211 12.34 15.55 8.17
C HIS A 211 13.30 15.73 9.36
N GLY A 212 14.60 15.51 9.12
CA GLY A 212 15.63 15.59 10.16
C GLY A 212 15.62 14.42 11.15
N GLY A 213 14.75 13.42 10.95
CA GLY A 213 14.60 12.26 11.82
C GLY A 213 14.78 10.94 11.09
N ALA A 214 13.97 9.95 11.47
CA ALA A 214 14.01 8.63 10.88
C ALA A 214 13.58 8.64 9.40
N LYS A 215 14.05 7.65 8.64
CA LYS A 215 13.57 7.39 7.29
C LYS A 215 12.20 6.73 7.32
N ALA A 216 11.32 7.12 6.41
CA ALA A 216 10.10 6.36 6.18
C ALA A 216 10.49 5.08 5.43
N MET A 217 9.87 3.96 5.78
CA MET A 217 10.24 2.67 5.19
C MET A 217 9.02 1.82 4.90
N LEU A 218 9.08 1.11 3.77
CA LEU A 218 8.19 0.03 3.41
C LEU A 218 9.04 -1.16 2.97
N LYS A 219 8.77 -2.34 3.52
CA LYS A 219 9.38 -3.60 3.10
C LYS A 219 8.30 -4.55 2.61
N ASP A 220 8.39 -4.93 1.35
CA ASP A 220 7.52 -5.91 0.72
C ASP A 220 8.31 -7.15 0.30
N VAL A 221 7.63 -8.29 0.33
CA VAL A 221 8.17 -9.58 -0.09
C VAL A 221 7.09 -10.31 -0.89
N PRO A 222 6.71 -9.82 -2.07
CA PRO A 222 5.67 -10.45 -2.86
C PRO A 222 6.19 -11.77 -3.46
N GLY A 223 5.31 -12.76 -3.51
CA GLY A 223 5.55 -13.96 -4.31
C GLY A 223 5.47 -13.62 -5.80
N VAL A 224 6.33 -14.25 -6.58
CA VAL A 224 6.30 -14.21 -8.06
C VAL A 224 5.84 -15.57 -8.54
N GLY A 225 4.74 -15.61 -9.29
CA GLY A 225 4.14 -16.87 -9.72
C GLY A 225 4.97 -17.57 -10.81
N PRO A 226 4.73 -18.87 -11.05
CA PRO A 226 5.33 -19.60 -12.16
C PRO A 226 4.74 -19.21 -13.53
N ASN A 227 3.56 -18.56 -13.57
CA ASN A 227 2.86 -18.21 -14.81
C ASN A 227 2.90 -16.70 -15.08
N PRO A 228 3.52 -16.22 -16.18
CA PRO A 228 3.68 -14.80 -16.47
C PRO A 228 2.38 -14.00 -16.35
N GLU A 229 2.44 -12.90 -15.62
CA GLU A 229 1.39 -11.90 -15.46
C GLU A 229 2.02 -10.51 -15.32
N ASN A 230 1.27 -9.48 -15.71
CA ASN A 230 1.68 -8.12 -15.42
C ASN A 230 1.30 -7.79 -13.97
N ALA A 231 2.21 -7.16 -13.23
CA ALA A 231 1.92 -6.66 -11.90
C ALA A 231 2.58 -5.30 -11.71
N GLU A 232 1.82 -4.33 -11.25
CA GLU A 232 2.31 -2.98 -11.02
C GLU A 232 1.92 -2.52 -9.62
N PHE A 233 2.91 -1.96 -8.94
CA PHE A 233 2.80 -1.44 -7.59
C PHE A 233 3.18 0.02 -7.58
N VAL A 234 2.46 0.81 -6.78
CA VAL A 234 2.78 2.22 -6.54
C VAL A 234 2.77 2.46 -5.04
N ALA A 235 3.94 2.72 -4.47
CA ALA A 235 4.12 3.08 -3.08
C ALA A 235 4.25 4.60 -2.97
N THR A 236 3.25 5.24 -2.35
CA THR A 236 3.19 6.70 -2.17
C THR A 236 3.55 7.05 -0.74
N ALA A 237 4.51 7.97 -0.57
CA ALA A 237 4.79 8.57 0.72
C ALA A 237 3.63 9.50 1.10
N THR A 238 3.05 9.27 2.28
CA THR A 238 1.81 9.92 2.71
C THR A 238 1.92 10.32 4.18
N ASP A 239 1.45 11.53 4.49
CA ASP A 239 1.30 12.00 5.86
C ASP A 239 0.25 11.16 6.60
N THR A 240 0.62 10.64 7.76
CA THR A 240 -0.23 9.76 8.59
C THR A 240 -1.39 10.46 9.29
N THR A 241 -1.39 11.79 9.35
CA THR A 241 -2.38 12.61 10.07
C THR A 241 -3.41 13.22 9.13
N ASP A 242 -2.97 13.84 8.03
CA ASP A 242 -3.87 14.55 7.10
C ASP A 242 -3.94 13.93 5.69
N GLY A 243 -3.18 12.86 5.47
CA GLY A 243 -3.15 12.13 4.21
C GLY A 243 -2.57 12.89 3.03
N THR A 244 -1.86 14.00 3.28
CA THR A 244 -1.07 14.71 2.25
C THR A 244 -0.13 13.72 1.58
N GLN A 245 -0.16 13.68 0.26
CA GLN A 245 0.64 12.75 -0.54
C GLN A 245 1.84 13.48 -1.16
N PHE A 246 2.99 12.82 -1.10
CA PHE A 246 4.27 13.32 -1.60
C PHE A 246 4.70 12.51 -2.85
N ASP A 247 6.00 12.26 -3.01
CA ASP A 247 6.50 11.43 -4.10
C ASP A 247 6.01 9.97 -3.99
N ALA A 248 5.89 9.31 -5.14
CA ALA A 248 5.54 7.91 -5.24
C ALA A 248 6.58 7.14 -6.06
N VAL A 249 6.82 5.89 -5.69
CA VAL A 249 7.70 4.96 -6.39
C VAL A 249 6.85 3.87 -7.03
N LYS A 250 7.01 3.70 -8.34
CA LYS A 250 6.48 2.56 -9.08
C LYS A 250 7.52 1.45 -9.16
N TRP A 251 7.07 0.20 -9.06
CA TRP A 251 7.85 -1.01 -9.33
C TRP A 251 6.89 -2.15 -9.73
N GLY A 252 7.44 -3.29 -10.17
CA GLY A 252 6.62 -4.47 -10.49
C GLY A 252 7.25 -5.40 -11.50
N PHE A 253 6.41 -6.10 -12.25
CA PHE A 253 6.77 -7.10 -13.23
C PHE A 253 5.94 -6.93 -14.49
N LYS A 254 6.55 -7.11 -15.66
CA LYS A 254 5.85 -7.10 -16.94
C LYS A 254 6.16 -8.38 -17.72
N TYR A 255 5.25 -8.78 -18.59
CA TYR A 255 5.53 -9.86 -19.54
C TYR A 255 6.64 -9.45 -20.52
N GLU A 256 7.58 -10.37 -20.77
CA GLU A 256 8.70 -10.19 -21.68
C GLU A 256 8.64 -11.26 -22.77
N ALA A 257 8.17 -10.87 -23.96
CA ALA A 257 7.89 -11.81 -25.05
C ALA A 257 9.14 -12.58 -25.53
N SER A 258 10.32 -11.97 -25.41
CA SER A 258 11.58 -12.60 -25.83
C SER A 258 11.94 -13.84 -25.02
N SER A 259 11.61 -13.85 -23.72
CA SER A 259 11.85 -14.97 -22.80
C SER A 259 10.56 -15.69 -22.42
N LYS A 260 9.39 -15.23 -22.91
CA LYS A 260 8.07 -15.70 -22.50
C LYS A 260 7.86 -15.76 -20.98
N THR A 261 8.54 -14.88 -20.23
CA THR A 261 8.50 -14.85 -18.75
C THR A 261 8.28 -13.42 -18.25
N TYR A 262 8.68 -13.14 -17.01
CA TYR A 262 8.58 -11.81 -16.41
C TYR A 262 9.89 -11.05 -16.54
N ALA A 263 9.80 -9.78 -16.92
CA ALA A 263 10.86 -8.81 -16.69
C ALA A 263 10.52 -7.94 -15.47
N GLU A 264 11.49 -7.74 -14.61
CA GLU A 264 11.40 -6.77 -13.53
C GLU A 264 11.26 -5.36 -14.10
N VAL A 265 10.33 -4.58 -13.54
CA VAL A 265 10.24 -3.14 -13.79
C VAL A 265 11.10 -2.44 -12.75
N THR A 266 12.24 -1.90 -13.20
CA THR A 266 13.13 -1.12 -12.35
C THR A 266 12.38 0.02 -11.66
N PRO A 267 12.56 0.22 -10.34
CA PRO A 267 11.83 1.25 -9.61
C PRO A 267 12.06 2.65 -10.17
N THR A 268 10.99 3.42 -10.32
CA THR A 268 11.03 4.81 -10.82
C THR A 268 10.06 5.71 -10.05
N LEU A 269 10.32 7.02 -10.07
CA LEU A 269 9.37 7.99 -9.53
C LEU A 269 8.18 8.15 -10.46
N VAL A 270 6.99 8.34 -9.89
CA VAL A 270 5.74 8.49 -10.64
C VAL A 270 5.35 9.96 -10.71
N LEU A 271 4.98 10.42 -11.91
CA LEU A 271 4.55 11.80 -12.13
C LEU A 271 3.12 12.01 -11.62
N ALA A 272 2.86 13.11 -10.92
CA ALA A 272 1.55 13.43 -10.34
C ALA A 272 0.37 13.45 -11.35
N GLY A 273 0.64 13.68 -12.64
CA GLY A 273 -0.35 13.69 -13.71
C GLY A 273 -0.48 12.38 -14.48
N SER A 274 0.11 11.28 -14.00
CA SER A 274 0.12 10.00 -14.70
C SER A 274 -1.14 9.16 -14.44
N THR A 275 -1.37 8.15 -15.29
CA THR A 275 -2.50 7.22 -15.13
C THR A 275 -2.34 6.34 -13.89
N GLU A 276 -1.11 6.03 -13.48
CA GLU A 276 -0.83 5.28 -12.25
C GLU A 276 -1.23 6.07 -11.01
N ILE A 277 -0.97 7.39 -11.00
CA ILE A 277 -1.39 8.27 -9.92
C ILE A 277 -2.92 8.42 -9.88
N ALA A 278 -3.57 8.61 -11.03
CA ALA A 278 -5.03 8.62 -11.09
C ALA A 278 -5.63 7.29 -10.59
N GLY A 279 -5.05 6.17 -10.99
CA GLY A 279 -5.45 4.83 -10.53
C GLY A 279 -5.26 4.63 -9.03
N ARG A 280 -4.14 5.09 -8.47
CA ARG A 280 -3.90 5.11 -7.03
C ARG A 280 -4.97 5.90 -6.29
N ASP A 281 -5.28 7.12 -6.73
CA ASP A 281 -6.27 7.97 -6.04
C ASP A 281 -7.66 7.33 -6.07
N ARG A 282 -8.03 6.67 -7.19
CA ARG A 282 -9.26 5.88 -7.26
C ARG A 282 -9.27 4.68 -6.31
N ALA A 283 -8.14 3.98 -6.20
CA ALA A 283 -8.02 2.86 -5.26
C ALA A 283 -8.11 3.31 -3.79
N ILE A 284 -7.53 4.47 -3.44
CA ILE A 284 -7.66 5.07 -2.10
C ILE A 284 -9.11 5.50 -1.85
N LYS A 285 -9.76 6.15 -2.81
CA LYS A 285 -11.17 6.52 -2.69
C LYS A 285 -12.04 5.29 -2.47
N LYS A 286 -11.83 4.25 -3.28
CA LYS A 286 -12.55 2.98 -3.17
C LYS A 286 -12.34 2.32 -1.81
N TRP A 287 -11.12 2.36 -1.29
CA TRP A 287 -10.84 1.91 0.08
C TRP A 287 -11.65 2.70 1.11
N ASN A 288 -11.61 4.03 1.04
CA ASN A 288 -12.30 4.91 1.97
C ASN A 288 -13.83 4.73 1.95
N ASP A 289 -14.40 4.48 0.77
CA ASP A 289 -15.84 4.31 0.57
C ASP A 289 -16.31 2.89 0.95
N ASP A 290 -15.59 1.86 0.51
CA ASP A 290 -16.11 0.48 0.50
C ASP A 290 -15.47 -0.46 1.55
N VAL A 291 -14.29 -0.11 2.08
CA VAL A 291 -13.48 -1.00 2.93
C VAL A 291 -13.30 -0.44 4.34
N ALA A 292 -13.00 0.85 4.47
CA ALA A 292 -12.78 1.48 5.76
C ALA A 292 -14.04 1.42 6.64
N THR A 293 -13.89 0.96 7.88
CA THR A 293 -15.03 0.77 8.80
C THR A 293 -15.21 1.90 9.82
N GLY A 294 -14.30 2.87 9.83
CA GLY A 294 -14.35 4.07 10.67
C GLY A 294 -13.31 5.09 10.24
N ASP A 295 -13.28 6.26 10.87
CA ASP A 295 -12.44 7.37 10.40
C ASP A 295 -10.94 7.07 10.51
N ILE A 296 -10.53 6.33 11.55
CA ILE A 296 -9.13 5.88 11.73
C ILE A 296 -8.67 4.87 10.65
N ASP A 297 -9.62 4.30 9.91
CA ASP A 297 -9.37 3.32 8.85
C ASP A 297 -9.25 3.99 7.47
N LYS A 298 -9.56 5.28 7.36
CA LYS A 298 -9.52 6.05 6.11
C LYS A 298 -8.18 6.74 5.93
N VAL A 299 -7.80 6.98 4.68
CA VAL A 299 -6.88 8.09 4.37
C VAL A 299 -7.68 9.37 4.47
N PRO A 300 -7.32 10.34 5.31
CA PRO A 300 -7.89 11.68 5.20
C PRO A 300 -7.51 12.23 3.82
N VAL A 301 -8.49 12.64 3.01
CA VAL A 301 -8.20 13.20 1.69
C VAL A 301 -8.80 14.59 1.64
N LYS A 302 -7.93 15.60 1.71
CA LYS A 302 -8.31 16.98 1.41
C LYS A 302 -8.41 17.14 -0.10
N ASP A 303 -9.52 17.72 -0.57
CA ASP A 303 -9.77 18.02 -1.99
C ASP A 303 -9.57 16.77 -2.89
N ASP A 304 -10.33 15.70 -2.61
CA ASP A 304 -10.23 14.41 -3.32
C ASP A 304 -10.27 14.57 -4.84
N PRO A 305 -9.17 14.24 -5.57
CA PRO A 305 -9.06 14.52 -6.99
C PRO A 305 -10.08 13.74 -7.82
N VAL A 306 -10.52 12.58 -7.36
CA VAL A 306 -11.54 11.77 -8.04
C VAL A 306 -12.92 12.38 -7.84
N ALA A 307 -13.24 12.86 -6.64
CA ALA A 307 -14.50 13.56 -6.38
C ALA A 307 -14.56 14.89 -7.15
N VAL A 308 -13.47 15.67 -7.12
CA VAL A 308 -13.33 16.91 -7.88
C VAL A 308 -13.51 16.66 -9.37
N ALA A 309 -12.85 15.64 -9.93
CA ALA A 309 -13.00 15.27 -11.33
C ALA A 309 -14.46 14.97 -11.72
N LYS A 310 -15.21 14.26 -10.87
CA LYS A 310 -16.63 13.95 -11.12
C LYS A 310 -17.52 15.19 -11.06
N ILE A 311 -17.28 16.10 -10.11
CA ILE A 311 -18.02 17.37 -10.01
C ILE A 311 -17.80 18.18 -11.29
N LEU A 312 -16.55 18.30 -11.75
CA LEU A 312 -16.20 19.00 -12.98
C LEU A 312 -16.84 18.34 -14.20
N GLN A 313 -16.83 17.01 -14.29
CA GLN A 313 -17.49 16.28 -15.37
C GLN A 313 -18.98 16.61 -15.42
N THR A 314 -19.66 16.60 -14.28
CA THR A 314 -21.10 16.91 -14.22
C THR A 314 -21.37 18.36 -14.61
N ALA A 315 -20.56 19.30 -14.13
CA ALA A 315 -20.70 20.73 -14.42
C ALA A 315 -20.47 21.08 -15.91
N MET A 316 -19.73 20.25 -16.64
CA MET A 316 -19.41 20.41 -18.07
C MET A 316 -20.19 19.43 -18.96
N SER A 317 -21.17 18.70 -18.42
CA SER A 317 -21.94 17.72 -19.19
C SER A 317 -23.32 18.25 -19.56
N GLY A 318 -23.72 18.05 -20.82
CA GLY A 318 -25.07 18.34 -21.30
C GLY A 318 -25.16 19.61 -22.15
N ILE A 319 -26.36 20.21 -22.21
CA ILE A 319 -26.59 21.46 -22.94
C ILE A 319 -26.37 22.61 -21.96
N GLY A 320 -25.30 23.36 -22.18
CA GLY A 320 -24.86 24.45 -21.30
C GLY A 320 -23.82 23.99 -20.28
N THR A 321 -23.30 24.95 -19.52
CA THR A 321 -22.19 24.78 -18.57
C THR A 321 -22.61 25.35 -17.22
N ASP A 322 -22.25 24.69 -16.11
CA ASP A 322 -22.39 25.26 -14.77
C ASP A 322 -21.08 25.93 -14.34
N GLU A 323 -20.86 27.16 -14.81
CA GLU A 323 -19.62 27.90 -14.58
C GLU A 323 -19.40 28.19 -13.09
N ALA A 324 -20.50 28.40 -12.34
CA ALA A 324 -20.44 28.63 -10.90
C ALA A 324 -19.83 27.43 -10.16
N THR A 325 -20.27 26.21 -10.51
CA THR A 325 -19.71 24.97 -9.94
C THR A 325 -18.26 24.77 -10.36
N ILE A 326 -17.90 25.04 -11.61
CA ILE A 326 -16.50 24.94 -12.07
C ILE A 326 -15.59 25.86 -11.25
N PHE A 327 -15.94 27.14 -11.11
CA PHE A 327 -15.09 28.08 -10.36
C PHE A 327 -15.03 27.76 -8.87
N ALA A 328 -16.16 27.40 -8.26
CA ALA A 328 -16.19 27.01 -6.85
C ALA A 328 -15.32 25.79 -6.57
N THR A 329 -15.27 24.85 -7.52
CA THR A 329 -14.50 23.61 -7.42
C THR A 329 -13.01 23.81 -7.65
N LEU A 330 -12.61 24.62 -8.66
CA LEU A 330 -11.19 24.80 -9.01
C LEU A 330 -10.47 25.82 -8.12
N LYS A 331 -11.18 26.87 -7.65
CA LYS A 331 -10.59 27.98 -6.88
C LYS A 331 -9.83 27.55 -5.60
N PRO A 332 -10.32 26.62 -4.75
CA PRO A 332 -9.58 26.25 -3.53
C PRO A 332 -8.29 25.45 -3.82
N ILE A 333 -8.16 24.87 -5.02
CA ILE A 333 -7.05 23.98 -5.38
C ILE A 333 -5.85 24.81 -5.83
N THR A 334 -4.95 25.04 -4.89
CA THR A 334 -3.73 25.85 -5.09
C THR A 334 -2.47 25.02 -5.32
N SER A 335 -2.46 23.74 -4.92
CA SER A 335 -1.32 22.84 -5.09
C SER A 335 -1.16 22.40 -6.56
N PRO A 336 -0.02 22.69 -7.22
CA PRO A 336 0.22 22.25 -8.60
C PRO A 336 0.16 20.73 -8.78
N ASP A 337 0.62 19.95 -7.80
CA ASP A 337 0.57 18.50 -7.84
C ASP A 337 -0.87 17.99 -7.73
N LEU A 338 -1.69 18.64 -6.90
CA LEU A 338 -3.11 18.32 -6.82
C LEU A 338 -3.86 18.66 -8.11
N ARG A 339 -3.53 19.79 -8.78
CA ARG A 339 -4.10 20.14 -10.09
C ARG A 339 -3.81 19.06 -11.14
N LYS A 340 -2.57 18.56 -11.19
CA LYS A 340 -2.17 17.47 -12.09
C LYS A 340 -2.93 16.18 -11.79
N ARG A 341 -3.07 15.83 -10.51
CA ARG A 341 -3.88 14.67 -10.08
C ARG A 341 -5.34 14.80 -10.51
N VAL A 342 -5.96 15.95 -10.28
CA VAL A 342 -7.34 16.23 -10.71
C VAL A 342 -7.49 16.08 -12.21
N ALA A 343 -6.57 16.66 -12.99
CA ALA A 343 -6.60 16.53 -14.45
C ALA A 343 -6.45 15.07 -14.92
N ALA A 344 -5.57 14.29 -14.29
CA ALA A 344 -5.40 12.87 -14.59
C ALA A 344 -6.62 12.03 -14.20
N CYS A 345 -7.23 12.29 -13.05
CA CYS A 345 -8.48 11.67 -12.63
C CYS A 345 -9.63 12.04 -13.58
N TYR A 346 -9.73 13.31 -13.99
CA TYR A 346 -10.73 13.77 -14.96
C TYR A 346 -10.58 13.03 -16.28
N GLN A 347 -9.37 12.94 -16.82
CA GLN A 347 -9.14 12.23 -18.07
C GLN A 347 -9.43 10.72 -17.97
N MET A 348 -9.14 10.09 -16.84
CA MET A 348 -9.54 8.70 -16.60
C MET A 348 -11.07 8.56 -16.43
N GLU A 349 -11.75 9.59 -15.93
CA GLU A 349 -13.20 9.59 -15.76
C GLU A 349 -13.95 9.76 -17.09
N THR A 350 -13.50 10.71 -17.92
CA THR A 350 -14.24 11.18 -19.10
C THR A 350 -13.65 10.72 -20.44
N GLY A 351 -12.37 10.37 -20.46
CA GLY A 351 -11.60 10.16 -21.70
C GLY A 351 -11.03 11.44 -22.31
N ASN A 352 -11.45 12.62 -21.84
CA ASN A 352 -11.03 13.92 -22.35
C ASN A 352 -10.04 14.61 -21.40
N SER A 353 -9.20 15.48 -21.94
CA SER A 353 -8.37 16.35 -21.10
C SER A 353 -9.22 17.43 -20.44
N LEU A 354 -9.05 17.63 -19.13
CA LEU A 354 -9.70 18.73 -18.38
C LEU A 354 -9.42 20.10 -19.03
N ALA A 355 -8.20 20.32 -19.50
CA ALA A 355 -7.83 21.57 -20.18
C ALA A 355 -8.57 21.76 -21.51
N SER A 356 -8.90 20.67 -22.21
CA SER A 356 -9.66 20.73 -23.46
C SER A 356 -11.12 21.09 -23.18
N ASP A 357 -11.74 20.40 -22.22
CA ASP A 357 -13.14 20.62 -21.88
C ASP A 357 -13.34 22.03 -21.28
N LEU A 358 -12.44 22.50 -20.42
CA LEU A 358 -12.50 23.89 -19.93
C LEU A 358 -12.43 24.94 -21.05
N LYS A 359 -11.69 24.67 -22.13
CA LYS A 359 -11.58 25.58 -23.29
C LYS A 359 -12.81 25.51 -24.22
N SER A 360 -13.53 24.39 -24.25
CA SER A 360 -14.77 24.28 -25.03
C SER A 360 -15.96 24.86 -24.28
N GLU A 361 -15.97 24.71 -22.95
CA GLU A 361 -17.09 25.12 -22.10
C GLU A 361 -17.01 26.59 -21.67
N LEU A 362 -15.82 27.17 -21.54
CA LEU A 362 -15.63 28.54 -21.08
C LEU A 362 -15.05 29.44 -22.16
N SER A 363 -15.45 30.72 -22.16
CA SER A 363 -14.95 31.72 -23.10
C SER A 363 -14.69 33.07 -22.41
N GLY A 364 -14.03 34.00 -23.11
CA GLY A 364 -13.83 35.37 -22.62
C GLY A 364 -13.17 35.44 -21.24
N ASP A 365 -13.79 36.18 -20.32
CA ASP A 365 -13.27 36.38 -18.97
C ASP A 365 -13.40 35.14 -18.08
N ASP A 366 -14.33 34.25 -18.37
CA ASP A 366 -14.52 33.00 -17.64
C ASP A 366 -13.37 32.04 -17.88
N LEU A 367 -12.89 31.92 -19.12
CA LEU A 367 -11.70 31.13 -19.43
C LEU A 367 -10.44 31.71 -18.75
N LYS A 368 -10.32 33.04 -18.64
CA LYS A 368 -9.18 33.68 -17.95
C LYS A 368 -9.13 33.32 -16.47
N LYS A 369 -10.28 33.10 -15.81
CA LYS A 369 -10.34 32.71 -14.39
C LYS A 369 -9.74 31.33 -14.13
N VAL A 370 -9.65 30.48 -15.15
CA VAL A 370 -9.10 29.11 -15.05
C VAL A 370 -7.81 28.93 -15.85
N ALA A 371 -7.11 30.02 -16.17
CA ALA A 371 -5.91 29.99 -17.01
C ALA A 371 -4.89 28.92 -16.54
N ASP A 372 -4.61 28.84 -15.24
CA ASP A 372 -3.67 27.87 -14.66
C ASP A 372 -4.03 26.39 -14.86
N TRP A 373 -5.26 26.09 -15.29
CA TRP A 373 -5.74 24.72 -15.58
C TRP A 373 -5.70 24.38 -17.07
N THR A 374 -5.38 25.37 -17.91
CA THR A 374 -5.50 25.29 -19.37
C THR A 374 -4.18 25.55 -20.10
N THR A 375 -3.15 25.97 -19.36
CA THR A 375 -1.74 26.10 -19.77
C THR A 375 -0.99 24.81 -19.48
#